data_AF-A0A151PE92-F1
#
_entry.id   AF-A0A151PE92-F1
#
_cell.length_a   1.000
_cell.length_b   1.000
_cell.length_c   1.000
_cell.angle_alpha   90.00
_cell.angle_beta   90.00
_cell.angle_gamma   90.00
#
_symmetry.space_group_name_H-M   'P 1'
#
loop_
_entity.id
_entity.type
_entity.pdbx_description
1 polymer ?
#
loop_
_entity_poly.entity_id
_entity_poly.type
_entity_poly.pdbx_seq_one_letter_code
_entity_poly.pdbx_strand_id
1 'polypeptide(L)'
;MEDPNLATYASMQATAIGPADVLGQNLQALTQILNLQQQMLDRQQDWLQHSLASFKMPKMTKDDDLEAYIEAFKWHALMTRLDKRYWASQLGTLVVGKAQATYRALSRDDTQDYEHVKEAIL
;
A
#
# COMPACT_ATOMS: atom_id res chain seq x y z
N MET A 1 17.40 -64.09 8.50
CA MET A 1 16.68 -63.57 7.31
C MET A 1 15.33 -63.13 7.84
N GLU A 2 15.28 -61.92 8.40
CA GLU A 2 14.05 -61.31 8.89
C GLU A 2 13.47 -60.49 7.75
N ASP A 3 12.21 -60.76 7.42
CA ASP A 3 11.44 -60.06 6.41
C ASP A 3 11.10 -58.67 6.95
N PRO A 4 11.65 -57.58 6.38
CA PRO A 4 11.25 -56.26 6.80
C PRO A 4 9.99 -55.87 6.04
N ASN A 5 9.10 -55.17 6.74
CA ASN A 5 8.14 -54.21 6.17
C ASN A 5 6.73 -54.72 5.84
N LEU A 6 5.83 -54.54 6.82
CA LEU A 6 4.44 -54.13 6.54
C LEU A 6 4.02 -52.87 7.31
N ALA A 7 4.80 -52.41 8.30
CA ALA A 7 4.47 -51.22 9.08
C ALA A 7 4.90 -49.90 8.42
N THR A 8 5.79 -49.93 7.41
CA THR A 8 6.36 -48.71 6.81
C THR A 8 5.57 -48.22 5.59
N TYR A 9 4.65 -49.02 5.04
CA TYR A 9 3.78 -48.58 3.94
C TYR A 9 2.51 -47.83 4.39
N ALA A 10 2.23 -47.78 5.69
CA ALA A 10 1.04 -47.10 6.23
C ALA A 10 1.24 -45.58 6.44
N SER A 11 2.47 -45.06 6.41
CA SER A 11 2.78 -43.66 6.78
C SER A 11 3.10 -42.73 5.61
N MET A 12 2.94 -43.18 4.36
CA MET A 12 3.09 -42.33 3.18
C MET A 12 1.93 -42.51 2.19
N GLN A 13 0.69 -42.46 2.68
CA GLN A 13 -0.37 -41.87 1.84
C GLN A 13 -0.12 -40.37 1.83
N ALA A 14 0.73 -39.92 0.89
CA ALA A 14 0.60 -38.55 0.41
C ALA A 14 -0.86 -38.42 -0.02
N THR A 15 -1.64 -37.63 0.71
CA THR A 15 -3.03 -37.32 0.38
C THR A 15 -3.04 -36.80 -1.05
N ALA A 16 -3.36 -37.66 -2.01
CA ALA A 16 -3.48 -37.27 -3.40
C ALA A 16 -4.69 -36.35 -3.46
N ILE A 17 -4.43 -35.04 -3.54
CA ILE A 17 -5.46 -34.00 -3.64
C ILE A 17 -6.34 -34.38 -4.84
N GLY A 18 -7.61 -34.69 -4.57
CA GLY A 18 -8.52 -35.13 -5.62
C GLY A 18 -8.86 -33.98 -6.57
N PRO A 19 -9.32 -34.27 -7.80
CA PRO A 19 -9.75 -33.21 -8.74
C PRO A 19 -10.82 -32.28 -8.14
N ALA A 20 -11.68 -32.79 -7.24
CA ALA A 20 -12.67 -32.00 -6.52
C ALA A 20 -12.04 -31.02 -5.50
N ASP A 21 -10.97 -31.44 -4.82
CA ASP A 21 -10.25 -30.62 -3.85
C ASP A 21 -9.50 -29.47 -4.56
N VAL A 22 -8.87 -29.76 -5.71
CA VAL A 22 -8.23 -28.74 -6.56
C VAL A 22 -9.25 -27.69 -7.03
N LEU A 23 -10.44 -28.15 -7.44
CA LEU A 23 -11.51 -27.24 -7.88
C LEU A 23 -12.02 -26.36 -6.73
N GLY A 24 -12.18 -26.93 -5.53
CA GLY A 24 -12.53 -26.18 -4.33
C GLY A 24 -11.47 -25.12 -3.96
N GLN A 25 -10.19 -25.48 -4.02
CA GLN A 25 -9.08 -24.55 -3.77
C GLN A 25 -9.04 -23.41 -4.78
N ASN A 26 -9.26 -23.70 -6.06
CA ASN A 26 -9.29 -22.66 -7.09
C ASN A 26 -10.46 -21.69 -6.89
N LEU A 27 -11.66 -22.19 -6.55
CA LEU A 27 -12.81 -21.33 -6.24
C LEU A 27 -12.54 -20.43 -5.02
N GLN A 28 -11.89 -20.98 -3.99
CA GLN A 28 -11.47 -20.19 -2.83
C GLN A 28 -10.45 -19.11 -3.21
N ALA A 29 -9.43 -19.46 -4.01
CA ALA A 29 -8.42 -18.50 -4.47
C ALA A 29 -9.03 -17.37 -5.30
N LEU A 30 -9.94 -17.69 -6.23
CA LEU A 30 -10.66 -16.69 -7.02
C LEU A 30 -11.50 -15.76 -6.16
N THR A 31 -12.16 -16.30 -5.13
CA THR A 31 -12.92 -15.49 -4.16
C THR A 31 -12.01 -14.52 -3.40
N GLN A 32 -10.83 -14.98 -2.98
CA GLN A 32 -9.85 -14.11 -2.31
C GLN A 32 -9.32 -13.01 -3.25
N ILE A 33 -9.02 -13.35 -4.50
CA ILE A 33 -8.56 -12.37 -5.50
C ILE A 33 -9.63 -11.29 -5.71
N LEU A 34 -10.90 -11.68 -5.89
CA LEU A 34 -12.00 -10.74 -6.08
C LEU A 34 -12.18 -9.82 -4.85
N ASN A 35 -12.09 -10.37 -3.63
CA ASN A 35 -12.17 -9.58 -2.41
C ASN A 35 -11.00 -8.58 -2.28
N LEU A 36 -9.78 -8.98 -2.62
CA LEU A 36 -8.62 -8.09 -2.62
C LEU A 36 -8.78 -6.97 -3.65
N GLN A 37 -9.28 -7.28 -4.85
CA GLN A 37 -9.54 -6.29 -5.89
C GLN A 37 -10.61 -5.28 -5.46
N GLN A 38 -11.69 -5.74 -4.84
CA GLN A 38 -12.73 -4.84 -4.31
C GLN A 38 -12.16 -3.94 -3.22
N GLN A 39 -11.40 -4.48 -2.26
CA GLN A 39 -10.77 -3.67 -1.21
C GLN A 39 -9.76 -2.66 -1.77
N MET A 40 -9.06 -2.97 -2.86
CA MET A 40 -8.17 -2.02 -3.52
C MET A 40 -8.95 -0.89 -4.18
N LEU A 41 -10.06 -1.21 -4.85
CA LEU A 41 -10.96 -0.21 -5.46
C LEU A 41 -11.58 0.69 -4.41
N ASP A 42 -12.10 0.13 -3.32
CA ASP A 42 -12.71 0.89 -2.23
C ASP A 42 -11.69 1.84 -1.60
N ARG A 43 -10.46 1.37 -1.37
CA ARG A 43 -9.36 2.21 -0.87
C ARG A 43 -8.98 3.31 -1.85
N GLN A 44 -8.94 3.02 -3.15
CA GLN A 44 -8.65 4.03 -4.16
C GLN A 44 -9.74 5.10 -4.19
N GLN A 45 -11.00 4.70 -4.07
CA GLN A 45 -12.13 5.62 -4.07
C GLN A 45 -12.17 6.48 -2.80
N ASP A 46 -11.92 5.90 -1.63
CA ASP A 46 -11.74 6.61 -0.37
C ASP A 46 -10.61 7.64 -0.47
N TRP A 47 -9.46 7.24 -1.05
CA TRP A 47 -8.33 8.12 -1.31
C TRP A 47 -8.69 9.29 -2.24
N LEU A 48 -9.42 9.04 -3.33
CA LEU A 48 -9.86 10.08 -4.25
C LEU A 48 -10.82 11.07 -3.56
N GLN A 49 -11.77 10.56 -2.80
CA GLN A 49 -12.76 11.39 -2.11
C GLN A 49 -12.13 12.27 -1.03
N HIS A 50 -11.25 11.71 -0.21
CA HIS A 50 -10.68 12.43 0.92
C HIS A 50 -9.44 13.27 0.57
N SER A 51 -8.72 12.93 -0.50
CA SER A 51 -7.49 13.64 -0.85
C SER A 51 -7.66 14.69 -1.96
N LEU A 52 -8.56 14.52 -2.94
CA LEU A 52 -8.74 15.49 -4.04
C LEU A 52 -9.93 16.44 -3.85
N ALA A 53 -11.01 16.02 -3.18
CA ALA A 53 -12.22 16.85 -3.10
C ALA A 53 -12.08 18.03 -2.13
N SER A 54 -11.18 17.95 -1.14
CA SER A 54 -11.08 18.92 -0.04
C SER A 54 -9.70 19.55 0.16
N PHE A 55 -8.61 18.94 -0.33
CA PHE A 55 -7.25 19.44 -0.13
C PHE A 55 -6.77 20.25 -1.34
N LYS A 56 -7.08 21.55 -1.36
CA LYS A 56 -6.72 22.45 -2.47
C LYS A 56 -5.53 23.33 -2.09
N MET A 57 -4.36 22.71 -2.00
CA MET A 57 -3.10 23.42 -1.87
C MET A 57 -2.44 23.64 -3.25
N PRO A 58 -1.91 24.84 -3.56
CA PRO A 58 -1.14 25.06 -4.78
C PRO A 58 0.10 24.18 -4.81
N LYS A 59 0.42 23.61 -5.97
CA LYS A 59 1.64 22.83 -6.18
C LYS A 59 2.88 23.70 -5.94
N MET A 60 3.91 23.14 -5.33
CA MET A 60 5.20 23.80 -5.11
C MET A 60 5.80 24.25 -6.45
N THR A 61 6.36 25.44 -6.46
CA THR A 61 7.14 25.99 -7.57
C THR A 61 8.64 25.77 -7.31
N LYS A 62 9.48 26.04 -8.32
CA LYS A 62 10.93 25.90 -8.15
C LYS A 62 11.55 26.99 -7.26
N ASP A 63 10.82 28.09 -7.06
CA ASP A 63 11.28 29.26 -6.32
C ASP A 63 10.82 29.23 -4.86
N ASP A 64 9.89 28.33 -4.51
CA ASP A 64 9.43 28.14 -3.15
C ASP A 64 10.53 27.48 -2.30
N ASP A 65 10.67 27.96 -1.06
CA ASP A 65 11.48 27.29 -0.05
C ASP A 65 10.79 26.00 0.42
N LEU A 66 11.55 24.89 0.46
CA LEU A 66 11.00 23.57 0.72
C LEU A 66 10.50 23.41 2.17
N GLU A 67 11.25 23.91 3.15
CA GLU A 67 10.86 23.84 4.56
C GLU A 67 9.59 24.67 4.81
N ALA A 68 9.55 25.90 4.31
CA ALA A 68 8.39 26.77 4.41
C ALA A 68 7.15 26.17 3.74
N TYR A 69 7.33 25.54 2.58
CA TYR A 69 6.24 24.87 1.86
C TYR A 69 5.69 23.68 2.64
N ILE A 70 6.55 22.85 3.24
CA ILE A 70 6.15 21.71 4.07
C ILE A 70 5.42 22.18 5.34
N GLU A 71 5.86 23.27 5.98
CA GLU A 71 5.12 23.83 7.12
C GLU A 71 3.76 24.39 6.70
N ALA A 72 3.67 25.09 5.56
CA ALA A 72 2.39 25.53 5.01
C ALA A 72 1.45 24.35 4.71
N PHE A 73 2.00 23.23 4.21
CA PHE A 73 1.25 22.00 3.98
C PHE A 73 0.66 21.45 5.28
N LYS A 74 1.44 21.37 6.36
CA LYS A 74 0.95 20.89 7.67
C LYS A 74 -0.20 21.74 8.18
N TRP A 75 -0.05 23.06 8.13
CA TRP A 75 -1.12 23.98 8.53
C TRP A 75 -2.38 23.79 7.69
N HIS A 76 -2.24 23.66 6.37
CA HIS A 76 -3.38 23.42 5.48
C HIS A 76 -4.06 22.08 5.79
N ALA A 77 -3.29 21.01 6.00
CA ALA A 77 -3.81 19.66 6.29
C ALA A 77 -4.60 19.61 7.59
N LEU A 78 -4.14 20.34 8.61
CA LEU A 78 -4.88 20.52 9.86
C LEU A 78 -6.17 21.31 9.65
N MET A 79 -6.13 22.42 8.89
CA MET A 79 -7.30 23.26 8.64
C MET A 79 -8.40 22.54 7.84
N THR A 80 -8.01 21.75 6.84
CA THR A 80 -8.94 20.98 6.01
C THR A 80 -9.33 19.65 6.63
N ARG A 81 -8.79 19.31 7.81
CA ARG A 81 -8.96 18.02 8.50
C ARG A 81 -8.63 16.84 7.58
N LEU A 82 -7.57 16.98 6.79
CA LEU A 82 -7.08 15.89 5.95
C LEU A 82 -6.67 14.72 6.87
N ASP A 83 -7.19 13.52 6.60
CA ASP A 83 -6.80 12.33 7.34
C ASP A 83 -5.29 12.12 7.22
N LYS A 84 -4.61 11.89 8.36
CA LYS A 84 -3.15 11.76 8.43
C LYS A 84 -2.60 10.68 7.49
N ARG A 85 -3.39 9.64 7.22
CA ARG A 85 -3.04 8.55 6.28
C ARG A 85 -2.81 9.04 4.85
N TYR A 86 -3.33 10.22 4.50
CA TYR A 86 -3.17 10.81 3.16
C TYR A 86 -2.06 11.85 3.05
N TRP A 87 -1.50 12.30 4.18
CA TRP A 87 -0.55 13.42 4.19
C TRP A 87 0.69 13.14 3.33
N ALA A 88 1.31 11.97 3.50
CA ALA A 88 2.49 11.57 2.74
C ALA A 88 2.23 11.55 1.23
N SER A 89 1.12 10.93 0.81
CA SER A 89 0.73 10.86 -0.61
C SER A 89 0.45 12.24 -1.21
N GLN A 90 -0.26 13.11 -0.47
CA GLN A 90 -0.60 14.46 -0.92
C GLN A 90 0.65 15.32 -1.06
N LEU A 91 1.53 15.31 -0.06
CA LEU A 91 2.80 16.03 -0.11
C LEU A 91 3.63 15.61 -1.34
N GLY A 92 3.76 14.30 -1.59
CA GLY A 92 4.50 13.76 -2.74
C GLY A 92 3.98 14.22 -4.12
N THR A 93 2.67 14.50 -4.23
CA THR A 93 2.08 15.05 -5.47
C THR A 93 2.33 16.56 -5.65
N LEU A 94 2.51 17.26 -4.53
CA LEU A 94 2.59 18.71 -4.45
C LEU A 94 4.02 19.23 -4.54
N VAL A 95 4.99 18.48 -4.03
CA VAL A 95 6.41 18.83 -4.18
C VAL A 95 6.89 18.62 -5.63
N VAL A 96 7.96 19.33 -6.00
CA VAL A 96 8.54 19.28 -7.34
C VAL A 96 10.06 19.08 -7.29
N GLY A 97 10.67 18.83 -8.46
CA GLY A 97 12.12 18.77 -8.58
C GLY A 97 12.74 17.62 -7.78
N LYS A 98 13.80 17.93 -7.02
CA LYS A 98 14.55 16.92 -6.25
C LYS A 98 13.69 16.27 -5.17
N ALA A 99 12.89 17.04 -4.43
CA ALA A 99 11.98 16.52 -3.40
C ALA A 99 11.00 15.49 -3.99
N GLN A 100 10.45 15.76 -5.18
CA GLN A 100 9.59 14.79 -5.87
C GLN A 100 10.35 13.56 -6.36
N ALA A 101 11.57 13.73 -6.86
CA ALA A 101 12.40 12.60 -7.26
C ALA A 101 12.73 11.69 -6.06
N THR A 102 13.04 12.28 -4.91
CA THR A 102 13.29 11.53 -3.67
C THR A 102 12.04 10.81 -3.20
N TYR A 103 10.87 11.48 -3.15
CA TYR A 103 9.60 10.83 -2.81
C TYR A 103 9.32 9.61 -3.70
N ARG A 104 9.56 9.71 -5.02
CA ARG A 104 9.35 8.59 -5.96
C ARG A 104 10.34 7.45 -5.80
N ALA A 105 11.50 7.69 -5.17
CA ALA A 105 12.51 6.67 -4.91
C ALA A 105 12.30 5.92 -3.59
N LEU A 106 11.41 6.41 -2.71
CA LEU A 106 11.09 5.78 -1.44
C LEU A 106 10.38 4.43 -1.64
N SER A 107 10.56 3.53 -0.67
CA SER A 107 9.83 2.27 -0.65
C SER A 107 8.34 2.51 -0.42
N ARG A 108 7.51 1.54 -0.80
CA ARG A 108 6.05 1.64 -0.62
C ARG A 108 5.64 1.81 0.86
N ASP A 109 6.44 1.28 1.78
CA ASP A 109 6.17 1.40 3.21
C ASP A 109 6.54 2.79 3.71
N ASP A 110 7.69 3.32 3.26
CA ASP A 110 8.15 4.67 3.64
C ASP A 110 7.24 5.77 3.06
N THR A 111 6.69 5.57 1.85
CA THR A 111 5.78 6.55 1.22
C THR A 111 4.42 6.71 1.92
N GLN A 112 4.10 5.86 2.90
CA GLN A 112 2.86 5.96 3.68
C GLN A 112 3.02 6.75 4.96
N ASP A 113 4.25 6.91 5.46
CA ASP A 113 4.52 7.68 6.67
C ASP A 113 4.96 9.10 6.30
N TYR A 114 4.17 10.06 6.76
CA TYR A 114 4.44 11.47 6.55
C TYR A 114 5.78 11.93 7.12
N GLU A 115 6.18 11.45 8.30
CA GLU A 115 7.44 11.90 8.90
C GLU A 115 8.65 11.35 8.14
N HIS A 116 8.59 10.08 7.72
CA HIS A 116 9.62 9.49 6.86
C HIS A 116 9.73 10.21 5.51
N VAL A 117 8.60 10.53 4.87
CA VAL A 117 8.61 11.32 3.63
C VAL A 117 9.21 12.71 3.87
N LYS A 118 8.79 13.40 4.94
CA LYS A 118 9.29 14.73 5.28
C LYS A 118 10.81 14.72 5.48
N GLU A 119 11.33 13.77 6.25
CA GLU A 119 12.76 13.61 6.51
C GLU A 119 13.55 13.26 5.26
N ALA A 120 12.97 12.47 4.35
CA ALA A 120 13.66 12.06 3.13
C ALA A 120 13.76 13.18 2.09
N ILE A 121 12.75 14.05 1.99
CA ILE A 121 12.71 15.09 0.95
C ILE A 121 13.43 16.38 1.32
N LEU A 122 13.63 16.64 2.62
CA LEU A 122 14.44 17.73 3.16
C LEU A 122 15.93 17.44 2.98
#